data_AF-A0A2G8L109-F1
#
_entry.id   AF-A0A2G8L109-F1
#
_cell.length_a   1.000
_cell.length_b   1.000
_cell.length_c   1.000
_cell.angle_alpha   90.00
_cell.angle_beta   90.00
_cell.angle_gamma   90.00
#
_symmetry.space_group_name_H-M   'P 1'
#
loop_
_entity.id
_entity.type
_entity.pdbx_description
1 polymer ?
#
loop_
_entity_poly.entity_id
_entity_poly.type
_entity_poly.pdbx_seq_one_letter_code
_entity_poly.pdbx_strand_id
1 'polypeptide(L)'
;MMEPRNYNVIYEIEVDRVYKDSQRLPLRKKQLVRILAPPPQRHFPMCSYSAMRRKRLYLFAIQNSDMMTACDWVEEYRSLSKSQKQGIKSAYARSCDQCQIYISPSGMLQNHHEWDNNSTCVAEMDQMMIFYPDYMRSDCYATYSHCADRKGECKWYSSKEFKKCKNKDKSERRADAETEEK
;
A
#
# COMPACT_ATOMS: atom_id res chain seq x y z
N MET A 1 22.10 -21.63 21.02
CA MET A 1 20.75 -22.23 20.97
C MET A 1 20.22 -22.02 19.56
N MET A 2 19.79 -23.08 18.87
CA MET A 2 19.11 -22.95 17.58
C MET A 2 17.65 -22.61 17.84
N GLU A 3 17.17 -21.48 17.32
CA GLU A 3 15.74 -21.17 17.31
C GLU A 3 15.01 -22.15 16.39
N PRO A 4 13.81 -22.63 16.77
CA PRO A 4 12.99 -23.47 15.90
C PRO A 4 12.76 -22.74 14.56
N ARG A 5 12.94 -23.45 13.45
CA ARG A 5 12.86 -22.84 12.10
C ARG A 5 11.43 -22.71 11.56
N ASN A 6 10.46 -23.38 12.18
CA ASN A 6 9.07 -23.44 11.74
C ASN A 6 8.15 -23.06 12.91
N TYR A 7 7.93 -21.77 13.12
CA TYR A 7 6.93 -21.27 14.06
C TYR A 7 6.21 -20.06 13.46
N ASN A 8 4.98 -19.80 13.90
CA ASN A 8 4.26 -18.58 13.58
C ASN A 8 4.26 -17.66 14.79
N VAL A 9 4.32 -16.36 14.55
CA VAL A 9 4.06 -15.34 15.57
C VAL A 9 2.55 -15.11 15.63
N ILE A 10 1.97 -15.16 16.83
CA ILE A 10 0.54 -14.90 17.03
C ILE A 10 0.38 -13.50 17.62
N TYR A 11 -0.35 -12.65 16.92
CA TYR A 11 -0.75 -11.34 17.40
C TYR A 11 -2.18 -11.39 17.91
N GLU A 12 -2.39 -11.01 19.17
CA GLU A 12 -3.71 -10.76 19.71
C GLU A 12 -4.00 -9.26 19.60
N ILE A 13 -5.02 -8.92 18.81
CA ILE A 13 -5.39 -7.53 18.54
C ILE A 13 -6.83 -7.27 18.94
N GLU A 14 -7.09 -6.07 19.46
CA GLU A 14 -8.43 -5.58 19.73
C GLU A 14 -8.92 -4.76 18.53
N VAL A 15 -10.07 -5.13 17.97
CA VAL A 15 -10.66 -4.45 16.81
C VAL A 15 -11.23 -3.10 17.23
N ASP A 16 -10.67 -1.99 16.74
CA ASP A 16 -11.28 -0.66 16.94
C ASP A 16 -12.38 -0.36 15.92
N ARG A 17 -12.13 -0.68 14.64
CA ARG A 17 -13.03 -0.38 13.53
C ARG A 17 -12.81 -1.32 12.35
N VAL A 18 -13.91 -1.67 11.68
CA VAL A 18 -13.93 -2.43 10.41
C VAL A 18 -14.33 -1.48 9.28
N TYR A 19 -13.57 -1.46 8.20
CA TYR A 19 -13.82 -0.58 7.05
C TYR A 19 -14.38 -1.31 5.82
N LYS A 20 -14.08 -2.61 5.68
CA LYS A 20 -14.52 -3.46 4.56
C LYS A 20 -15.05 -4.78 5.11
N ASP A 21 -15.98 -5.39 4.38
CA ASP A 21 -16.45 -6.77 4.62
C ASP A 21 -17.08 -7.03 6.00
N SER A 22 -17.68 -6.00 6.63
CA SER A 22 -18.39 -6.14 7.90
C SER A 22 -19.53 -7.17 7.87
N GLN A 23 -20.04 -7.49 6.67
CA GLN A 23 -21.07 -8.51 6.47
C GLN A 23 -20.50 -9.94 6.41
N ARG A 24 -19.28 -10.13 5.88
CA ARG A 24 -18.65 -11.46 5.73
C ARG A 24 -17.89 -11.86 6.99
N LEU A 25 -17.27 -10.89 7.65
CA LEU A 25 -16.59 -11.05 8.93
C LEU A 25 -17.25 -10.07 9.90
N PRO A 26 -18.24 -10.52 10.71
CA PRO A 26 -18.95 -9.66 11.64
C PRO A 26 -18.08 -9.34 12.87
N LEU A 27 -16.88 -8.79 12.62
CA LEU A 27 -15.97 -8.34 13.63
C LEU A 27 -16.58 -7.13 14.33
N ARG A 28 -16.65 -7.23 15.66
CA ARG A 28 -17.22 -6.18 16.50
C ARG A 28 -16.13 -5.31 17.09
N LYS A 29 -16.47 -4.05 17.36
CA LYS A 29 -15.59 -3.18 18.13
C LYS A 29 -15.28 -3.81 19.48
N LYS A 30 -14.02 -3.75 19.91
CA LYS A 30 -13.43 -4.39 21.10
C LYS A 30 -13.33 -5.92 21.05
N GLN A 31 -13.66 -6.55 19.93
CA GLN A 31 -13.44 -7.99 19.78
C GLN A 31 -11.93 -8.27 19.71
N LEU A 32 -11.47 -9.26 20.47
CA LEU A 32 -10.13 -9.80 20.33
C LEU A 32 -10.08 -10.79 19.16
N VAL A 33 -9.11 -10.61 18.28
CA VAL A 33 -8.83 -11.53 17.18
C VAL A 33 -7.36 -11.92 17.18
N ARG A 34 -7.07 -13.10 16.65
CA ARG A 34 -5.72 -13.65 16.56
C ARG A 34 -5.32 -13.62 15.09
N ILE A 35 -4.16 -13.02 14.79
CA ILE A 35 -3.59 -13.02 13.45
C ILE A 35 -2.22 -13.69 13.52
N LEU A 36 -2.01 -14.67 12.65
CA LEU A 36 -0.76 -15.37 12.45
C LEU A 36 0.14 -14.55 11.53
N ALA A 37 1.44 -14.54 11.81
CA ALA A 37 2.44 -13.97 10.93
C ALA A 37 3.61 -14.94 10.79
N PRO A 38 4.29 -14.97 9.62
CA PRO A 38 5.54 -15.69 9.48
C PRO A 38 6.58 -15.15 10.47
N PRO A 39 7.52 -16.00 10.91
CA PRO A 39 8.55 -15.58 11.84
C PRO A 39 9.50 -14.58 11.15
N PRO A 40 10.12 -13.66 11.90
CA PRO A 40 11.12 -12.76 11.36
C PRO A 40 12.25 -13.56 10.68
N GLN A 41 12.44 -13.34 9.38
CA GLN A 41 13.49 -14.02 8.63
C GLN A 41 14.76 -13.18 8.64
N ARG A 42 15.89 -13.75 9.08
CA ARG A 42 17.18 -13.04 9.06
C ARG A 42 17.69 -12.76 7.65
N HIS A 43 17.40 -13.68 6.71
CA HIS A 43 17.91 -13.60 5.33
C HIS A 43 17.00 -12.81 4.39
N PHE A 44 15.70 -12.76 4.68
CA PHE A 44 14.69 -12.01 3.93
C PHE A 44 13.77 -11.24 4.88
N PRO A 45 14.30 -10.24 5.61
CA PRO A 45 13.50 -9.47 6.57
C PRO A 45 12.28 -8.81 5.92
N MET A 46 12.35 -8.59 4.60
CA MET A 46 11.25 -8.05 3.79
C MET A 46 9.98 -8.90 3.82
N CYS A 47 10.08 -10.20 4.13
CA CYS A 47 8.94 -11.10 4.20
C CYS A 47 8.34 -11.24 5.60
N SER A 48 8.79 -10.43 6.56
CA SER A 48 8.34 -10.50 7.94
C SER A 48 8.00 -9.14 8.52
N TYR A 49 6.94 -9.07 9.30
CA TYR A 49 6.64 -7.88 10.07
C TYR A 49 7.57 -7.80 11.27
N SER A 50 8.34 -6.72 11.35
CA SER A 50 8.97 -6.27 12.58
C SER A 50 7.94 -6.26 13.71
N ALA A 51 8.38 -6.61 14.92
CA ALA A 51 7.50 -6.71 16.08
C ALA A 51 6.63 -5.44 16.23
N MET A 52 5.32 -5.59 16.05
CA MET A 52 4.36 -4.50 16.22
C MET A 52 4.42 -3.98 17.67
N ARG A 53 4.33 -2.66 17.82
CA ARG A 53 4.39 -2.02 19.13
C ARG A 53 3.04 -2.16 19.82
N ARG A 54 3.06 -2.63 21.08
CA ARG A 54 1.86 -2.71 21.92
C ARG A 54 1.22 -1.32 22.08
N LYS A 55 -0.10 -1.30 22.27
CA LYS A 55 -0.91 -0.07 22.50
C LYS A 55 -0.80 0.96 21.36
N ARG A 56 -0.54 0.50 20.13
CA ARG A 56 -0.64 1.32 18.92
C ARG A 56 -1.81 0.84 18.08
N LEU A 57 -2.37 1.77 17.30
CA LEU A 57 -3.45 1.48 16.37
C LEU A 57 -2.82 1.19 15.01
N TYR A 58 -3.20 0.08 14.40
CA TYR A 58 -2.74 -0.33 13.09
C TYR A 58 -3.92 -0.48 12.13
N LEU A 59 -3.69 -0.18 10.86
CA LEU A 59 -4.54 -0.60 9.76
C LEU A 59 -4.12 -2.02 9.35
N PHE A 60 -5.09 -2.89 9.13
CA PHE A 60 -4.90 -4.20 8.53
C PHE A 60 -5.77 -4.30 7.28
N ALA A 61 -5.16 -4.47 6.12
CA ALA A 61 -5.83 -4.92 4.90
C ALA A 61 -5.17 -6.24 4.47
N ILE A 62 -5.75 -7.33 4.95
CA ILE A 62 -5.24 -8.70 4.80
C ILE A 62 -6.15 -9.48 3.86
N GLN A 63 -5.57 -10.27 2.96
CA GLN A 63 -6.34 -11.12 2.06
C GLN A 63 -6.95 -12.32 2.81
N ASN A 64 -6.18 -12.92 3.71
CA ASN A 64 -6.63 -14.01 4.57
C ASN A 64 -6.84 -13.50 6.01
N SER A 65 -8.02 -13.74 6.57
CA SER A 65 -8.44 -13.14 7.85
C SER A 65 -7.62 -13.58 9.07
N ASP A 66 -6.93 -14.71 8.97
CA ASP A 66 -6.19 -15.33 10.06
C ASP A 66 -4.66 -15.27 9.89
N MET A 67 -4.15 -14.86 8.72
CA MET A 67 -2.72 -14.83 8.43
C MET A 67 -2.35 -13.57 7.66
N MET A 68 -1.42 -12.79 8.23
CA MET A 68 -0.77 -11.68 7.55
C MET A 68 0.55 -12.14 6.91
N THR A 69 0.85 -11.58 5.75
CA THR A 69 2.06 -11.77 4.95
C THR A 69 2.68 -10.41 4.68
N ALA A 70 3.96 -10.34 4.33
CA ALA A 70 4.59 -9.05 4.04
C ALA A 70 4.01 -8.28 2.85
N CYS A 71 3.22 -8.94 2.00
CA CYS A 71 2.52 -8.31 0.89
C CYS A 71 1.23 -7.60 1.33
N ASP A 72 0.73 -7.88 2.55
CA ASP A 72 -0.45 -7.23 3.07
C ASP A 72 -0.14 -5.79 3.51
N TRP A 73 -1.15 -4.92 3.46
CA TRP A 73 -0.98 -3.55 3.93
C TRP A 73 -1.26 -3.48 5.43
N VAL A 74 -0.19 -3.56 6.21
CA VAL A 74 -0.21 -3.39 7.67
C VAL A 74 0.65 -2.20 8.05
N GLU A 75 0.04 -1.19 8.67
CA GLU A 75 0.72 0.08 8.96
C GLU A 75 0.14 0.76 10.21
N GLU A 76 0.98 1.49 10.97
CA GLU A 76 0.48 2.28 12.11
C GLU A 76 -0.50 3.35 11.60
N TYR A 77 -1.73 3.33 12.10
CA TYR A 77 -2.80 4.21 11.62
C TYR A 77 -2.45 5.70 11.73
N ARG A 78 -1.53 6.06 12.62
CA ARG A 78 -1.04 7.43 12.78
C ARG A 78 -0.15 7.89 11.62
N SER A 79 0.64 7.02 10.99
CA SER A 79 1.51 7.38 9.86
C SER A 79 0.73 7.60 8.56
N LEU A 80 -0.46 7.00 8.43
CA LEU A 80 -1.30 7.17 7.25
C LEU A 80 -1.62 8.64 6.97
N SER A 81 -1.50 9.02 5.70
CA SER A 81 -1.82 10.36 5.19
C SER A 81 -3.31 10.67 5.34
N LYS A 82 -3.67 11.97 5.28
CA LYS A 82 -5.08 12.38 5.27
C LYS A 82 -5.83 11.78 4.07
N SER A 83 -5.16 11.69 2.91
CA SER A 83 -5.73 11.12 1.69
C SER A 83 -6.02 9.62 1.87
N GLN A 84 -5.06 8.87 2.41
CA GLN A 84 -5.22 7.43 2.68
C GLN A 84 -6.36 7.16 3.66
N LYS A 85 -6.42 7.91 4.77
CA LYS A 85 -7.53 7.82 5.75
C LYS A 85 -8.89 8.11 5.12
N GLN A 86 -8.96 9.06 4.19
CA GLN A 86 -10.19 9.36 3.45
C GLN A 86 -10.54 8.25 2.45
N GLY A 87 -9.52 7.69 1.80
CA GLY A 87 -9.63 6.57 0.87
C GLY A 87 -10.23 5.34 1.53
N ILE A 88 -9.64 4.90 2.64
CA ILE A 88 -10.07 3.74 3.43
C ILE A 88 -11.54 3.88 3.86
N LYS A 89 -11.97 5.09 4.23
CA LYS A 89 -13.36 5.33 4.68
C LYS A 89 -14.39 5.24 3.57
N SER A 90 -14.03 5.59 2.33
CA SER A 90 -15.05 5.76 1.28
C SER A 90 -14.53 5.73 -0.15
N ALA A 91 -13.38 6.34 -0.45
CA ALA A 91 -12.99 6.53 -1.84
C ALA A 91 -12.58 5.21 -2.50
N TYR A 92 -11.83 4.36 -1.78
CA TYR A 92 -11.35 3.10 -2.35
C TYR A 92 -12.50 2.13 -2.67
N ALA A 93 -13.50 2.04 -1.79
CA ALA A 93 -14.66 1.17 -2.01
C ALA A 93 -15.48 1.57 -3.25
N ARG A 94 -15.60 2.88 -3.53
CA ARG A 94 -16.41 3.37 -4.67
C ARG A 94 -15.82 3.05 -6.03
N SER A 95 -14.49 3.00 -6.12
CA SER A 95 -13.80 2.79 -7.40
C SER A 95 -13.35 1.34 -7.61
N CYS A 96 -13.42 0.49 -6.58
CA CYS A 96 -12.80 -0.84 -6.59
C CYS A 96 -13.34 -1.75 -7.70
N ASP A 97 -14.62 -1.60 -8.07
CA ASP A 97 -15.28 -2.44 -9.09
C ASP A 97 -15.13 -1.89 -10.51
N GLN A 98 -14.74 -0.61 -10.65
CA GLN A 98 -14.70 0.10 -11.93
C GLN A 98 -13.27 0.39 -12.40
N CYS A 99 -12.36 0.60 -11.44
CA CYS A 99 -11.02 1.07 -11.71
C CYS A 99 -9.95 0.12 -11.18
N GLN A 100 -8.98 -0.15 -12.04
CA GLN A 100 -7.79 -0.92 -11.72
C GLN A 100 -6.57 -0.01 -11.62
N ILE A 101 -5.60 -0.41 -10.81
CA ILE A 101 -4.29 0.26 -10.74
C ILE A 101 -3.28 -0.69 -11.36
N TYR A 102 -2.56 -0.20 -12.36
CA TYR A 102 -1.41 -0.89 -12.91
C TYR A 102 -0.13 -0.20 -12.46
N ILE A 103 0.82 -0.98 -11.96
CA ILE A 103 2.14 -0.48 -11.57
C ILE A 103 3.10 -0.75 -12.73
N SER A 104 3.53 0.30 -13.41
CA SER A 104 4.50 0.22 -14.50
C SER A 104 5.91 0.52 -13.99
N PRO A 105 6.88 -0.35 -14.26
CA PRO A 105 8.27 0.02 -14.09
C PRO A 105 8.64 1.19 -15.01
N SER A 106 9.49 2.10 -14.51
CA SER A 106 9.93 3.29 -15.23
C SER A 106 10.63 2.90 -16.53
N GLY A 107 10.32 3.59 -17.62
CA GLY A 107 10.89 3.31 -18.95
C GLY A 107 10.17 2.22 -19.76
N MET A 108 9.20 1.49 -19.19
CA MET A 108 8.48 0.42 -19.91
C MET A 108 7.10 0.82 -20.46
N LEU A 109 6.66 2.06 -20.26
CA LEU A 109 5.34 2.52 -20.70
C LEU A 109 5.13 2.49 -22.22
N GLN A 110 6.20 2.55 -23.01
CA GLN A 110 6.11 2.68 -24.47
C GLN A 110 5.55 1.43 -25.16
N ASN A 111 5.53 0.28 -24.49
CA ASN A 111 5.13 -0.99 -25.09
C ASN A 111 3.75 -1.49 -24.68
N HIS A 112 3.02 -0.74 -23.84
CA HIS A 112 1.74 -1.20 -23.27
C HIS A 112 0.52 -0.52 -23.92
N HIS A 113 0.42 -0.65 -25.24
CA HIS A 113 -0.75 -0.19 -26.01
C HIS A 113 -2.05 -0.96 -25.72
N GLU A 114 -2.01 -2.03 -24.91
CA GLU A 114 -3.13 -2.95 -24.68
C GLU A 114 -3.93 -2.69 -23.40
N TRP A 115 -3.56 -1.70 -22.57
CA TRP A 115 -4.39 -1.42 -21.39
C TRP A 115 -5.65 -0.67 -21.77
N ASP A 116 -6.78 -1.08 -21.19
CA ASP A 116 -8.00 -0.30 -21.26
C ASP A 116 -7.77 1.02 -20.52
N ASN A 117 -7.48 2.06 -21.31
CA ASN A 117 -7.24 3.41 -20.85
C ASN A 117 -8.44 3.99 -20.08
N ASN A 118 -9.63 3.40 -20.21
CA ASN A 118 -10.83 3.87 -19.54
C ASN A 118 -10.99 3.24 -18.14
N SER A 119 -10.45 2.05 -17.88
CA SER A 119 -10.60 1.36 -16.59
C SER A 119 -9.33 1.35 -15.74
N THR A 120 -8.20 1.85 -16.24
CA THR A 120 -6.90 1.64 -15.60
C THR A 120 -6.14 2.93 -15.30
N CYS A 121 -5.77 3.13 -14.04
CA CYS A 121 -4.79 4.15 -13.66
C CYS A 121 -3.39 3.56 -13.61
N VAL A 122 -2.45 4.18 -14.32
CA VAL A 122 -1.04 3.73 -14.35
C VAL A 122 -0.22 4.51 -13.32
N ALA A 123 0.39 3.80 -12.37
CA ALA A 123 1.41 4.32 -11.46
C ALA A 123 2.79 3.97 -12.01
N GLU A 124 3.55 4.99 -12.39
CA GLU A 124 4.95 4.81 -12.76
C GLU A 124 5.80 4.69 -11.50
N MET A 125 6.46 3.55 -11.33
CA MET A 125 7.37 3.29 -10.23
C MET A 125 8.78 3.01 -10.75
N ASP A 126 9.79 3.34 -9.98
CA ASP A 126 11.16 2.98 -10.31
C ASP A 126 11.36 1.45 -10.21
N GLN A 127 12.02 0.84 -11.19
CA GLN A 127 12.23 -0.62 -11.27
C GLN A 127 12.89 -1.19 -10.03
N MET A 128 13.86 -0.48 -9.47
CA MET A 128 14.57 -0.94 -8.27
C MET A 128 13.68 -0.91 -7.03
N MET A 129 12.60 -0.13 -7.05
CA MET A 129 11.81 0.17 -5.87
C MET A 129 10.56 -0.71 -5.73
N ILE A 130 10.21 -1.49 -6.75
CA ILE A 130 9.09 -2.45 -6.71
C ILE A 130 9.30 -3.51 -5.62
N PHE A 131 10.57 -3.83 -5.30
CA PHE A 131 10.90 -4.82 -4.29
C PHE A 131 10.96 -4.27 -2.86
N TYR A 132 10.82 -2.96 -2.66
CA TYR A 132 10.93 -2.33 -1.34
C TYR A 132 9.55 -1.87 -0.83
N PRO A 133 8.95 -2.57 0.15
CA PRO A 133 7.61 -2.23 0.65
C PRO A 133 7.54 -0.84 1.28
N ASP A 134 8.65 -0.32 1.81
CA ASP A 134 8.73 1.03 2.36
C ASP A 134 8.63 2.12 1.27
N TYR A 135 8.94 1.80 0.01
CA TYR A 135 8.86 2.78 -1.08
C TYR A 135 7.43 3.21 -1.39
N MET A 136 6.47 2.28 -1.30
CA MET A 136 5.05 2.62 -1.48
C MET A 136 4.59 3.68 -0.47
N ARG A 137 5.29 3.88 0.66
CA ARG A 137 4.97 4.95 1.62
C ARG A 137 5.45 6.34 1.20
N SER A 138 6.44 6.42 0.33
CA SER A 138 6.94 7.69 -0.22
C SER A 138 6.37 8.00 -1.60
N ASP A 139 5.84 6.99 -2.30
CA ASP A 139 5.29 7.17 -3.63
C ASP A 139 4.12 8.16 -3.64
N CYS A 140 4.15 9.09 -4.59
CA CYS A 140 3.15 10.14 -4.70
C CYS A 140 1.74 9.57 -4.95
N TYR A 141 1.62 8.52 -5.75
CA TYR A 141 0.33 7.92 -6.09
C TYR A 141 -0.29 7.25 -4.85
N ALA A 142 0.48 6.42 -4.17
CA ALA A 142 0.05 5.71 -2.97
C ALA A 142 -0.27 6.64 -1.79
N THR A 143 0.47 7.74 -1.64
CA THR A 143 0.35 8.64 -0.48
C THR A 143 -0.72 9.71 -0.66
N TYR A 144 -0.79 10.32 -1.85
CA TYR A 144 -1.55 11.56 -2.08
C TYR A 144 -2.65 11.45 -3.14
N SER A 145 -2.79 10.29 -3.78
CA SER A 145 -3.79 10.06 -4.82
C SER A 145 -4.60 8.79 -4.56
N HIS A 146 -5.56 8.55 -5.45
CA HIS A 146 -6.33 7.32 -5.59
C HIS A 146 -6.88 7.26 -7.01
N CYS A 147 -7.08 6.07 -7.54
CA CYS A 147 -7.73 5.88 -8.83
C CYS A 147 -9.24 5.98 -8.67
N ALA A 148 -9.90 6.78 -9.51
CA ALA A 148 -11.35 6.91 -9.49
C ALA A 148 -11.91 7.21 -10.87
N ASP A 149 -13.13 6.74 -11.12
CA ASP A 149 -13.87 7.07 -12.33
C ASP A 149 -14.19 8.57 -12.37
N ARG A 150 -13.89 9.19 -13.50
CA ARG A 150 -14.21 10.57 -13.82
C ARG A 150 -14.78 10.64 -15.22
N LYS A 151 -16.10 10.48 -15.30
CA LYS A 151 -16.91 10.56 -16.54
C LYS A 151 -16.64 9.36 -17.48
N GLY A 152 -16.56 8.15 -16.93
CA GLY A 152 -16.32 6.92 -17.69
C GLY A 152 -14.84 6.63 -17.94
N GLU A 153 -13.94 7.33 -17.27
CA GLU A 153 -12.49 7.15 -17.38
C GLU A 153 -11.84 7.17 -16.00
N CYS A 154 -11.14 6.10 -15.65
CA CYS A 154 -10.38 5.95 -14.43
C CYS A 154 -9.12 6.81 -14.46
N LYS A 155 -9.06 7.80 -13.56
CA LYS A 155 -7.94 8.74 -13.47
C LYS A 155 -7.46 8.91 -12.03
N TRP A 156 -6.17 9.21 -11.90
CA TRP A 156 -5.60 9.61 -10.61
C TRP A 156 -6.25 10.89 -10.10
N TYR A 157 -6.72 10.84 -8.86
CA TYR A 157 -7.21 12.02 -8.16
C TYR A 157 -6.08 13.04 -7.99
N SER A 158 -6.19 14.18 -8.68
CA SER A 158 -5.13 15.18 -8.74
C SER A 158 -5.26 16.24 -7.63
N SER A 159 -4.87 15.88 -6.41
CA SER A 159 -4.80 16.80 -5.26
C SER A 159 -3.64 17.80 -5.40
N LYS A 160 -3.66 18.90 -4.64
CA LYS A 160 -2.54 19.88 -4.63
C LYS A 160 -1.25 19.22 -4.13
N GLU A 161 -1.37 18.37 -3.11
CA GLU A 161 -0.28 17.60 -2.52
C GLU A 161 0.30 16.60 -3.51
N PHE A 162 -0.56 15.89 -4.27
CA PHE A 162 -0.11 14.97 -5.32
C PHE A 162 0.68 15.69 -6.40
N LYS A 163 0.18 16.84 -6.90
CA LYS A 163 0.91 17.65 -7.89
C LYS A 163 2.25 18.15 -7.34
N LYS A 164 2.27 18.61 -6.09
CA LYS A 164 3.50 19.07 -5.43
C LYS A 164 4.54 17.94 -5.30
N CYS A 165 4.10 16.76 -4.89
CA CYS A 165 4.93 15.57 -4.78
C CYS A 165 5.54 15.20 -6.14
N LYS A 166 4.71 15.04 -7.17
CA LYS A 166 5.16 14.71 -8.53
C LYS A 166 6.17 15.72 -9.12
N ASN A 167 6.00 17.00 -8.82
CA ASN A 167 6.93 18.03 -9.30
C ASN A 167 8.28 17.96 -8.58
N LYS A 168 8.29 17.60 -7.29
CA LYS A 168 9.50 17.43 -6.50
C LYS A 168 10.33 16.24 -7.04
N ASP A 169 9.70 15.09 -7.26
CA ASP A 169 10.37 13.90 -7.81
C ASP A 169 11.03 14.18 -9.16
N LYS A 170 10.38 14.99 -10.01
CA LYS A 170 10.94 15.40 -11.30
C LYS A 170 12.18 16.28 -11.16
N SER A 171 12.21 17.18 -10.18
CA SER A 171 13.38 18.05 -9.96
C SER A 171 14.58 17.29 -9.42
N GLU A 172 14.36 16.33 -8.52
CA GLU A 172 15.45 15.51 -7.94
C GLU A 172 16.08 14.62 -9.02
N ARG A 173 15.26 13.93 -9.83
CA ARG A 173 15.75 13.11 -10.96
C ARG A 173 16.57 13.88 -12.00
N ARG A 174 16.27 15.17 -12.20
CA ARG A 174 17.06 16.02 -13.12
C ARG A 174 18.42 16.37 -12.54
N ALA A 175 18.47 16.67 -11.24
CA ALA A 175 19.72 17.00 -10.57
C ALA A 175 20.69 15.80 -10.53
N ASP A 176 20.16 14.58 -10.33
CA ASP A 176 20.97 13.36 -10.33
C ASP A 176 21.55 13.07 -11.73
N ALA A 177 20.74 13.22 -12.79
CA ALA A 177 21.20 13.03 -14.17
C ALA A 177 22.31 14.02 -14.58
N GLU A 178 22.24 15.28 -14.14
CA GLU A 178 23.28 16.29 -14.39
C GLU A 178 24.59 16.04 -13.61
N THR A 179 24.55 15.22 -12.56
CA THR A 179 25.72 14.88 -11.73
C THR A 179 26.49 13.68 -12.28
N GLU A 180 25.82 12.75 -12.98
CA GLU A 180 26.45 11.59 -13.61
C GLU A 180 27.22 11.92 -14.90
N GLU A 181 27.00 13.09 -15.51
CA GLU A 181 27.68 13.55 -16.73
C GLU A 181 28.99 14.33 -16.48
N LYS A 182 29.46 14.45 -15.22
CA LYS A 182 30.71 15.15 -14.85
C LYS A 182 31.78 14.20 -14.31
#